data_AF-A0A7T4MUN7-F1
#
_entry.id   AF-A0A7T4MUN7-F1
#
_cell.length_a   1.000
_cell.length_b   1.000
_cell.length_c   1.000
_cell.angle_alpha   90.00
_cell.angle_beta   90.00
_cell.angle_gamma   90.00
#
_symmetry.space_group_name_H-M   'P 1'
#
loop_
_entity.id
_entity.type
_entity.pdbx_description
1 polymer ?
#
loop_
_entity_poly.entity_id
_entity_poly.type
_entity_poly.pdbx_seq_one_letter_code
_entity_poly.pdbx_strand_id
1 'polypeptide(L)'
;MGTTGRPPVDRRAVAEATAWRFRTGSPWREVPERFGNWNTIYKNFNRWAEQGVWTRVLEAVQSLTHQRGELDWVTSIDSTIVRVHQHGATLPRTTGGSAELQEVRRGTA
;
A
#
# COMPACT_ATOMS: atom_id res chain seq x y z
N MET A 1 -25.87 36.17 -0.28
CA MET A 1 -24.66 35.92 0.53
C MET A 1 -24.45 34.42 0.54
N GLY A 2 -23.52 33.90 -0.28
CA GLY A 2 -23.41 32.46 -0.57
C GLY A 2 -23.01 31.66 0.67
N THR A 3 -23.65 30.52 0.88
CA THR A 3 -23.31 29.59 1.96
C THR A 3 -21.88 29.10 1.77
N THR A 4 -20.96 29.51 2.64
CA THR A 4 -19.64 28.90 2.73
C THR A 4 -19.85 27.40 3.00
N GLY A 5 -19.39 26.55 2.08
CA GLY A 5 -19.53 25.10 2.22
C GLY A 5 -18.88 24.59 3.51
N ARG A 6 -19.17 23.33 3.88
CA ARG A 6 -18.56 22.70 5.06
C ARG A 6 -17.03 22.87 5.01
N PRO A 7 -16.39 23.35 6.10
CA PRO A 7 -14.95 23.52 6.14
C PRO A 7 -14.22 22.25 5.69
N PRO A 8 -13.14 22.38 4.89
CA PRO A 8 -12.35 21.23 4.49
C PRO A 8 -11.77 20.55 5.73
N VAL A 9 -11.73 19.20 5.72
CA VAL A 9 -11.12 18.43 6.79
C VAL A 9 -9.62 18.71 6.83
N ASP A 10 -9.08 18.76 8.05
CA ASP A 10 -7.65 18.92 8.26
C ASP A 10 -6.85 17.84 7.52
N ARG A 11 -5.87 18.28 6.73
CA ARG A 11 -5.00 17.42 5.93
C ARG A 11 -4.20 16.47 6.81
N ARG A 12 -3.79 16.92 8.00
CA ARG A 12 -3.05 16.09 8.95
C ARG A 12 -3.91 14.94 9.46
N ALA A 13 -5.16 15.21 9.82
CA ALA A 13 -6.11 14.17 10.22
C ALA A 13 -6.30 13.10 9.13
N VAL A 14 -6.39 13.50 7.85
CA VAL A 14 -6.46 12.55 6.72
C VAL A 14 -5.21 11.68 6.63
N ALA A 15 -4.02 12.29 6.74
CA ALA A 15 -2.76 11.56 6.67
C ALA A 15 -2.59 10.57 7.84
N GLU A 16 -2.85 11.01 9.06
CA GLU A 16 -2.74 10.18 10.26
C GLU A 16 -3.76 9.04 10.27
N ALA A 17 -5.00 9.30 9.85
CA ALA A 17 -6.03 8.27 9.72
C ALA A 17 -5.66 7.20 8.67
N THR A 18 -5.09 7.64 7.55
CA THR A 18 -4.61 6.76 6.48
C THR A 18 -3.47 5.89 6.99
N ALA A 19 -2.47 6.48 7.65
CA ALA A 19 -1.36 5.75 8.25
C ALA A 19 -1.82 4.75 9.31
N TRP A 20 -2.77 5.13 10.17
CA TRP A 20 -3.39 4.23 11.15
C TRP A 20 -4.04 3.04 10.44
N ARG A 21 -4.89 3.28 9.43
CA ARG A 21 -5.62 2.23 8.70
C ARG A 21 -4.67 1.21 8.09
N PHE A 22 -3.62 1.65 7.40
CA PHE A 22 -2.66 0.73 6.77
C PHE A 22 -1.76 0.01 7.77
N ARG A 23 -1.40 0.66 8.88
CA ARG A 23 -0.66 0.01 9.97
C ARG A 23 -1.45 -1.10 10.65
N THR A 24 -2.76 -0.91 10.83
CA THR A 24 -3.63 -1.88 11.53
C THR A 24 -4.23 -2.94 10.61
N GLY A 25 -4.32 -2.67 9.30
CA GLY A 25 -5.07 -3.51 8.36
C GLY A 25 -6.60 -3.43 8.50
N SER A 26 -7.12 -2.68 9.48
CA SER A 26 -8.56 -2.50 9.71
C SER A 26 -9.31 -1.91 8.51
N PRO A 27 -10.61 -2.22 8.36
CA PRO A 27 -11.47 -1.60 7.38
C PRO A 27 -11.64 -0.10 7.65
N TRP A 28 -11.92 0.69 6.60
CA TRP A 28 -12.12 2.14 6.71
C TRP A 28 -13.20 2.53 7.73
N ARG A 29 -14.25 1.71 7.90
CA ARG A 29 -15.34 1.97 8.85
C ARG A 29 -14.92 1.95 10.32
N GLU A 30 -13.77 1.36 10.63
CA GLU A 30 -13.21 1.28 11.97
C GLU A 30 -12.22 2.42 12.28
N VAL A 31 -11.99 3.34 11.33
CA VAL A 31 -11.15 4.51 11.58
C VAL A 31 -11.66 5.23 12.83
N PRO A 32 -10.80 5.44 13.85
CA PRO A 32 -11.22 6.06 15.09
C PRO A 32 -11.79 7.46 14.88
N GLU A 33 -12.89 7.75 15.58
CA GLU A 33 -13.63 9.01 15.44
C GLU A 33 -12.80 10.25 15.76
N ARG A 34 -11.72 10.12 16.55
CA ARG A 34 -10.75 11.20 16.80
C ARG A 34 -10.13 11.78 15.52
N PHE A 35 -10.11 11.03 14.43
CA PHE A 35 -9.64 11.50 13.13
C PHE A 35 -10.75 12.15 12.28
N GLY A 36 -12.01 12.05 12.71
CA GLY A 36 -13.19 12.51 12.02
C GLY A 36 -13.96 11.40 11.29
N ASN A 37 -14.91 11.80 10.46
CA ASN A 37 -15.80 10.88 9.77
C ASN A 37 -15.03 10.01 8.74
N TRP A 38 -15.10 8.69 8.90
CA TRP A 38 -14.39 7.74 8.05
C TRP A 38 -14.66 7.91 6.55
N ASN A 39 -15.88 8.25 6.15
CA ASN A 39 -16.25 8.40 4.73
C ASN A 39 -15.59 9.66 4.16
N THR A 40 -15.52 10.74 4.95
CA THR A 40 -14.78 11.93 4.55
C THR A 40 -13.28 11.62 4.42
N ILE A 41 -12.68 10.88 5.36
CA ILE A 41 -11.28 10.46 5.27
C ILE A 41 -11.05 9.64 4.00
N TYR A 42 -11.87 8.61 3.76
CA TYR A 42 -11.76 7.76 2.57
C TYR A 42 -11.86 8.56 1.26
N LYS A 43 -12.81 9.49 1.15
CA LYS A 43 -12.95 10.35 -0.03
C LYS A 43 -11.72 11.23 -0.27
N ASN A 44 -11.13 11.77 0.80
CA ASN A 44 -9.89 12.55 0.69
C ASN A 44 -8.72 11.65 0.29
N PHE A 45 -8.59 10.48 0.91
CA PHE A 45 -7.58 9.48 0.57
C PHE A 45 -7.64 9.11 -0.91
N ASN A 46 -8.84 8.75 -1.42
CA ASN A 46 -9.04 8.36 -2.80
C ASN A 46 -8.70 9.50 -3.77
N ARG A 47 -9.19 10.72 -3.49
CA ARG A 47 -8.86 11.90 -4.30
C ARG A 47 -7.36 12.19 -4.32
N TRP A 48 -6.66 12.00 -3.20
CA TRP A 48 -5.21 12.17 -3.12
C TRP A 48 -4.44 11.08 -3.85
N ALA A 49 -4.96 9.86 -3.88
CA ALA A 49 -4.42 8.79 -4.71
C ALA A 49 -4.54 9.13 -6.20
N GLU A 50 -5.71 9.55 -6.65
CA GLU A 50 -5.95 9.98 -8.04
C GLU A 50 -5.07 11.18 -8.44
N GLN A 51 -4.81 12.10 -7.50
CA GLN A 51 -3.95 13.26 -7.71
C GLN A 51 -2.44 12.97 -7.57
N GLY A 52 -2.06 11.73 -7.27
CA GLY A 52 -0.66 11.31 -7.07
C GLY A 52 -0.01 11.90 -5.82
N VAL A 53 -0.78 12.41 -4.85
CA VAL A 53 -0.25 12.98 -3.61
C VAL A 53 0.52 11.94 -2.81
N TRP A 54 -0.01 10.71 -2.72
CA TRP A 54 0.66 9.63 -2.00
C TRP A 54 1.99 9.23 -2.63
N THR A 55 2.08 9.24 -3.96
CA THR A 55 3.34 9.01 -4.70
C THR A 55 4.38 10.06 -4.31
N ARG A 56 4.02 11.34 -4.36
CA ARG A 56 4.95 12.43 -3.98
C ARG A 56 5.36 12.36 -2.51
N VAL A 57 4.44 12.00 -1.61
CA VAL A 57 4.75 11.80 -0.19
C VAL A 57 5.75 10.65 -0.02
N LEU A 58 5.53 9.53 -0.70
CA LEU A 58 6.42 8.39 -0.67
C LEU A 58 7.83 8.74 -1.20
N GLU A 59 7.91 9.44 -2.33
CA GLU A 59 9.18 9.93 -2.88
C GLU A 59 9.91 10.87 -1.92
N ALA A 60 9.19 11.81 -1.31
CA ALA A 60 9.76 12.75 -0.35
C ALA A 60 10.29 12.04 0.91
N VAL A 61 9.53 11.09 1.45
CA VAL A 61 9.95 10.29 2.62
C VAL A 61 11.18 9.46 2.26
N GLN A 62 11.18 8.78 1.11
CA GLN A 62 12.35 8.01 0.66
C GLN A 62 13.59 8.91 0.50
N SER A 63 13.44 10.09 -0.11
CA SER A 63 14.56 11.03 -0.26
C SER A 63 15.12 11.47 1.09
N LEU A 64 14.27 11.80 2.06
CA LEU A 64 14.69 12.19 3.41
C LEU A 64 15.40 11.04 4.15
N THR A 65 14.85 9.83 4.08
CA THR A 65 15.43 8.65 4.73
C THR A 65 16.75 8.24 4.06
N HIS A 66 16.85 8.37 2.74
CA HIS A 66 18.09 8.15 1.99
C HIS A 66 19.20 9.12 2.41
N GLN A 67 18.88 10.42 2.54
CA GLN A 67 19.83 11.42 3.02
C GLN A 67 20.34 11.14 4.45
N ARG A 68 19.53 10.47 5.28
CA ARG A 68 19.90 10.06 6.64
C ARG A 68 20.68 8.74 6.70
N GLY A 69 20.86 8.05 5.56
CA GLY A 69 21.46 6.72 5.52
C GLY A 69 20.59 5.63 6.17
N GLU A 70 19.30 5.91 6.41
CA GLU A 70 18.34 5.01 7.06
C GLU A 70 17.59 4.14 6.04
N LEU A 71 17.82 4.36 4.74
CA LEU A 71 17.13 3.66 3.66
C LEU A 71 18.03 2.56 3.11
N ASP A 72 17.76 1.33 3.53
CA ASP A 72 18.28 0.13 2.89
C ASP A 72 17.41 -0.18 1.67
N TRP A 73 18.00 -0.18 0.46
CA TRP A 73 17.29 -0.41 -0.80
C TRP A 73 16.93 -1.90 -1.00
N VAL A 74 16.45 -2.56 0.06
CA VAL A 74 15.87 -3.89 -0.02
C VAL A 74 14.59 -3.77 -0.84
N THR A 75 14.69 -4.06 -2.14
CA THR A 75 13.55 -4.12 -3.04
C THR A 75 12.53 -5.11 -2.48
N SER A 76 11.39 -4.59 -2.00
CA SER A 76 10.26 -5.41 -1.60
C SER A 76 9.62 -6.01 -2.86
N ILE A 77 9.97 -7.26 -3.18
CA ILE A 77 9.31 -8.04 -4.23
C ILE A 77 8.18 -8.85 -3.56
N ASP A 78 6.93 -8.52 -3.86
CA ASP A 78 5.81 -9.41 -3.55
C ASP A 78 5.52 -10.34 -4.75
N SER A 79 5.26 -11.61 -4.46
CA SER A 79 4.81 -12.59 -5.45
C SER A 79 3.44 -13.11 -5.03
N THR A 80 2.46 -13.02 -5.93
CA THR A 80 1.12 -13.59 -5.71
C THR A 80 0.94 -14.84 -6.57
N ILE A 81 0.69 -15.99 -5.94
CA ILE A 81 0.34 -17.24 -6.63
C ILE A 81 -1.17 -17.46 -6.48
N VAL A 82 -1.90 -17.48 -7.61
CA VAL A 82 -3.33 -17.80 -7.64
C VAL A 82 -3.53 -19.10 -8.41
N ARG A 83 -4.26 -20.06 -7.81
CA ARG A 83 -4.67 -21.28 -8.51
C ARG A 83 -5.77 -20.93 -9.52
N VAL A 84 -5.53 -21.18 -10.80
CA VAL A 84 -6.54 -21.03 -11.85
C VAL A 84 -7.26 -22.36 -12.10
N HIS A 85 -8.52 -22.29 -12.51
CA HIS A 85 -9.26 -23.47 -12.94
C HIS A 85 -8.59 -24.08 -14.19
N GLN A 86 -8.62 -25.40 -14.33
CA GLN A 86 -7.90 -26.12 -15.41
C GLN A 86 -8.25 -25.65 -16.84
N HIS A 87 -9.46 -25.13 -17.04
CA HIS A 87 -9.91 -24.58 -18.32
C HIS A 87 -9.41 -23.15 -18.60
N GLY A 88 -8.81 -22.47 -17.61
CA GLY A 88 -8.17 -21.16 -17.75
C GLY A 88 -6.64 -21.21 -17.81
N ALA A 89 -6.03 -22.40 -17.73
CA ALA A 89 -4.60 -22.57 -17.89
C ALA A 89 -4.25 -22.63 -19.39
N THR A 90 -3.73 -21.54 -19.94
CA THR A 90 -3.34 -21.42 -21.37
C THR A 90 -1.91 -21.89 -21.66
N LEU A 91 -1.12 -22.25 -20.64
CA LEU A 91 0.22 -22.77 -20.84
C LEU A 91 0.16 -24.27 -21.20
N PRO A 92 0.79 -24.70 -22.31
CA PRO A 92 0.93 -26.11 -22.64
C PRO A 92 1.61 -26.84 -21.48
N ARG A 93 1.01 -27.92 -20.98
CA ARG A 93 1.68 -28.78 -19.98
C ARG A 93 2.80 -29.54 -20.69
N THR A 94 4.05 -29.22 -20.38
CA THR A 94 5.13 -30.21 -20.49
C THR A 94 4.97 -31.16 -19.30
N THR A 95 4.41 -32.34 -19.56
CA THR A 95 4.34 -33.38 -18.52
C THR A 95 5.76 -33.90 -18.29
N GLY A 96 6.47 -33.32 -17.31
CA GLY A 96 7.83 -33.75 -16.95
C GLY A 96 8.75 -32.70 -16.31
N GLY A 97 8.24 -31.60 -15.73
CA GLY A 97 9.09 -30.63 -15.03
C GLY A 97 9.41 -31.07 -13.60
N SER A 98 10.68 -31.09 -13.23
CA SER A 98 11.12 -31.29 -11.84
C SER A 98 10.52 -30.19 -10.95
N ALA A 99 9.80 -30.61 -9.91
CA ALA A 99 9.59 -29.75 -8.76
C ALA A 99 10.97 -29.46 -8.15
N GLU A 100 11.22 -28.18 -7.84
CA GLU A 100 12.03 -27.64 -6.73
C GLU A 100 12.71 -26.34 -7.15
N LEU A 101 12.41 -25.23 -6.46
CA LEU A 101 13.31 -24.09 -6.28
C LEU A 101 12.89 -23.29 -5.03
N GLN A 102 12.97 -23.91 -3.85
CA GLN A 102 13.10 -23.17 -2.59
C GLN A 102 14.13 -23.86 -1.67
N GLU A 103 15.38 -23.94 -2.11
CA GLU A 103 16.49 -24.18 -1.19
C GLU A 103 17.49 -23.03 -1.28
N VAL A 104 17.45 -22.16 -0.27
CA VAL A 104 18.50 -21.17 -0.02
C VAL A 104 19.70 -21.94 0.54
N ARG A 105 20.71 -22.20 -0.29
CA ARG A 105 22.01 -22.66 0.20
C ARG A 105 22.60 -21.57 1.09
N ARG A 106 22.62 -21.79 2.40
CA ARG A 106 23.48 -21.05 3.33
C ARG A 106 24.93 -21.43 3.03
N GLY A 107 25.66 -20.54 2.36
CA GLY A 107 27.11 -20.59 2.30
C GLY A 107 27.69 -20.13 3.64
N THR A 108 28.38 -21.03 4.32
CA THR A 108 29.30 -20.70 5.42
C THR A 108 30.64 -20.28 4.84
N ALA A 109 31.20 -19.18 5.34
CA ALA A 109 32.63 -18.92 5.40
C ALA A 109 32.94 -18.43 6.82
#